data_AF-A0A7Y6UDL0-F1
#
_entry.id   AF-A0A7Y6UDL0-F1
#
_cell.length_a   1.000
_cell.length_b   1.000
_cell.length_c   1.000
_cell.angle_alpha   90.00
_cell.angle_beta   90.00
_cell.angle_gamma   90.00
#
_symmetry.space_group_name_H-M   'P 1'
#
loop_
_entity.id
_entity.type
_entity.pdbx_description
1 polymer ?
#
loop_
_entity_poly.entity_id
_entity_poly.type
_entity_poly.pdbx_seq_one_letter_code
_entity_poly.pdbx_strand_id
1 'polypeptide(L)'
;MSARSWGFVLAAAGCSGQPTSTLEPWIAVSGDETSLRVLAIVDPADNVDITHPDDIEVGDARFTVTFRGADIDLRRMSNHTWSGEVPLDTSPIEDEPVTVAFLRDDGDDAPASTVRIPTVFTVDELPLFVSRSQPLTVTWSPASEERMHWEVNDFCGGGSGAIEPGLTTVTIQATEWHGSSDEDEGTCTANFNLVRSRTGQLDPAFGSGTIFFDWQRRIPIALTP
;
A
#
# COMPACT_ATOMS: atom_id res chain seq x y z
N MET A 1 -1.36 5.60 27.26
CA MET A 1 -1.56 5.78 25.80
C MET A 1 -1.53 4.39 25.19
N SER A 2 -2.69 3.87 24.80
CA SER A 2 -2.79 2.55 24.17
C SER A 2 -2.32 2.67 22.73
N ALA A 3 -1.22 1.99 22.38
CA ALA A 3 -0.80 1.84 21.01
C ALA A 3 -1.86 0.99 20.30
N ARG A 4 -2.65 1.61 19.42
CA ARG A 4 -3.50 0.85 18.50
C ARG A 4 -2.56 0.05 17.61
N SER A 5 -2.51 -1.26 17.85
CA SER A 5 -1.96 -2.24 16.92
C SER A 5 -2.86 -2.24 15.69
N TRP A 6 -2.56 -1.37 14.73
CA TRP A 6 -3.18 -1.44 13.41
C TRP A 6 -2.48 -2.57 12.66
N GLY A 7 -3.20 -3.66 12.46
CA GLY A 7 -2.75 -4.72 11.57
C GLY A 7 -2.43 -4.07 10.23
N PHE A 8 -1.15 -4.08 9.86
CA PHE A 8 -0.76 -3.97 8.47
C PHE A 8 -1.42 -5.15 7.79
N VAL A 9 -2.65 -4.98 7.31
CA VAL A 9 -3.23 -5.91 6.36
C VAL A 9 -2.56 -5.56 5.04
N LEU A 10 -1.27 -5.90 4.94
CA LEU A 10 -0.74 -6.46 3.71
C LEU A 10 -1.47 -7.80 3.61
N ALA A 11 -2.72 -7.78 3.17
CA ALA A 11 -3.30 -8.99 2.66
C ALA A 11 -2.35 -9.41 1.54
N ALA A 12 -1.61 -10.49 1.79
CA ALA A 12 -0.84 -11.20 0.78
C ALA A 12 -1.72 -11.62 -0.42
N ALA A 13 -3.04 -11.44 -0.31
CA ALA A 13 -4.03 -11.46 -1.37
C ALA A 13 -4.60 -10.04 -1.57
N GLY A 14 -4.02 -9.23 -2.45
CA GLY A 14 -4.72 -8.02 -2.93
C GLY A 14 -3.84 -6.87 -3.41
N CYS A 15 -2.63 -6.72 -2.88
CA CYS A 15 -1.68 -5.78 -3.48
C CYS A 15 -1.26 -6.34 -4.86
N SER A 16 -1.89 -5.89 -5.94
CA SER A 16 -1.58 -6.32 -7.32
C SER A 16 -0.16 -5.91 -7.79
N GLY A 17 0.60 -5.24 -6.91
CA GLY A 17 2.01 -4.89 -7.10
C GLY A 17 2.95 -5.53 -6.08
N GLN A 18 2.48 -6.40 -5.18
CA GLN A 18 3.42 -7.15 -4.34
C GLN A 18 4.29 -8.04 -5.24
N PRO A 19 5.62 -8.05 -5.03
CA PRO A 19 6.48 -8.92 -5.80
C PRO A 19 6.00 -10.36 -5.61
N THR A 20 5.85 -11.09 -6.71
CA THR A 20 5.47 -12.51 -6.71
C THR A 20 6.52 -13.41 -6.05
N SER A 21 7.65 -12.81 -5.68
CA SER A 21 8.81 -13.42 -5.05
C SER A 21 9.07 -12.69 -3.73
N THR A 22 9.02 -13.44 -2.62
CA THR A 22 9.52 -12.97 -1.32
C THR A 22 11.04 -12.96 -1.25
N LEU A 23 11.75 -12.93 -2.38
CA LEU A 23 13.21 -13.00 -2.44
C LEU A 23 13.84 -11.73 -3.02
N GLU A 24 13.04 -10.77 -3.49
CA GLU A 24 13.53 -9.48 -4.00
C GLU A 24 13.20 -8.36 -3.00
N PRO A 25 14.08 -7.37 -2.79
CA PRO A 25 13.78 -6.21 -1.97
C PRO A 25 12.66 -5.36 -2.57
N TRP A 26 11.86 -4.74 -1.70
CA TRP A 26 10.78 -3.86 -2.12
C TRP A 26 10.52 -2.75 -1.10
N ILE A 27 10.05 -1.62 -1.62
CA ILE A 27 9.63 -0.47 -0.82
C ILE A 27 8.17 -0.19 -1.16
N ALA A 28 7.30 -0.27 -0.15
CA ALA A 28 5.91 0.12 -0.26
C ALA A 28 5.72 1.49 0.39
N VAL A 29 5.15 2.41 -0.38
CA VAL A 29 4.58 3.65 0.12
C VAL A 29 3.06 3.52 0.04
N SER A 30 2.36 3.84 1.10
CA SER A 30 0.90 3.87 1.11
C SER A 30 0.43 5.23 1.58
N GLY A 31 -0.57 5.81 0.92
CA GLY A 31 -1.08 7.14 1.23
C GLY A 31 -2.59 7.18 1.28
N ASP A 32 -3.11 8.01 2.17
CA ASP A 32 -4.50 8.46 2.21
C ASP A 32 -4.56 9.99 2.39
N GLU A 33 -5.76 10.53 2.58
CA GLU A 33 -5.96 11.98 2.73
C GLU A 33 -5.21 12.60 3.92
N THR A 34 -4.80 11.79 4.89
CA THR A 34 -4.31 12.25 6.19
C THR A 34 -2.86 11.87 6.47
N SER A 35 -2.35 10.82 5.84
CA SER A 35 -1.01 10.30 6.10
C SER A 35 -0.37 9.63 4.89
N LEU A 36 0.96 9.66 4.84
CA LEU A 36 1.76 8.69 4.09
C LEU A 36 2.41 7.73 5.07
N ARG A 37 2.45 6.47 4.71
CA ARG A 37 3.10 5.39 5.45
C ARG A 37 4.13 4.77 4.52
N VAL A 38 5.30 4.49 5.06
CA VAL A 38 6.37 3.82 4.31
C VAL A 38 6.72 2.54 5.04
N LEU A 39 6.87 1.48 4.27
CA LEU A 39 7.40 0.19 4.68
C LEU A 39 8.48 -0.21 3.69
N ALA A 40 9.72 -0.27 4.16
CA ALA A 40 10.85 -0.75 3.38
C ALA A 40 11.24 -2.15 3.88
N ILE A 41 11.30 -3.11 2.95
CA ILE A 41 11.85 -4.44 3.20
C ILE A 41 13.06 -4.64 2.29
N VAL A 42 14.23 -4.77 2.91
CA VAL A 42 15.49 -4.92 2.19
C VAL A 42 16.08 -6.28 2.52
N ASP A 43 16.03 -7.15 1.52
CA ASP A 43 16.48 -8.55 1.56
C ASP A 43 15.68 -9.46 2.51
N PRO A 44 14.53 -9.98 2.06
CA PRO A 44 13.77 -10.98 2.81
C PRO A 44 14.42 -12.39 2.84
N ALA A 45 15.54 -12.63 2.15
CA ALA A 45 16.04 -13.98 1.86
C ALA A 45 17.46 -14.28 2.37
N ASP A 46 18.16 -13.34 3.00
CA ASP A 46 19.59 -13.43 3.36
C ASP A 46 20.48 -13.83 2.16
N ASN A 47 20.03 -13.57 0.92
CA ASN A 47 20.59 -14.19 -0.29
C ASN A 47 21.07 -13.18 -1.33
N VAL A 48 20.92 -11.87 -1.07
CA VAL A 48 21.54 -10.85 -1.92
C VAL A 48 22.89 -10.50 -1.32
N ASP A 49 23.94 -10.86 -2.04
CA ASP A 49 25.29 -10.29 -1.88
C ASP A 49 25.25 -8.81 -2.29
N ILE A 50 24.55 -7.98 -1.50
CA ILE A 50 24.85 -6.55 -1.38
C ILE A 50 26.26 -6.60 -0.83
N THR A 51 27.26 -6.25 -1.63
CA THR A 51 28.61 -6.80 -1.51
C THR A 51 29.41 -6.30 -0.30
N HIS A 52 28.80 -6.18 0.88
CA HIS A 52 29.08 -6.93 2.12
C HIS A 52 27.89 -6.74 3.11
N PRO A 53 26.96 -7.71 3.30
CA PRO A 53 25.92 -7.63 4.33
C PRO A 53 26.42 -7.99 5.74
N ASP A 54 27.66 -8.47 5.83
CA ASP A 54 28.41 -8.63 7.08
C ASP A 54 29.08 -7.32 7.55
N ASP A 55 29.05 -6.25 6.73
CA ASP A 55 29.57 -4.91 7.06
C ASP A 55 28.48 -3.87 7.35
N ILE A 56 27.19 -4.25 7.33
CA ILE A 56 26.18 -3.45 8.04
C ILE A 56 26.39 -3.76 9.52
N GLU A 57 27.40 -3.13 10.15
CA GLU A 57 27.29 -2.84 11.56
C GLU A 57 26.05 -1.97 11.72
N VAL A 58 24.97 -2.65 12.09
CA VAL A 58 23.60 -2.19 12.33
C VAL A 58 23.50 -0.95 13.24
N GLY A 59 24.61 -0.44 13.78
CA GLY A 59 24.66 0.75 14.61
C GLY A 59 24.18 2.02 13.88
N ASP A 60 24.56 2.20 12.62
CA ASP A 60 24.61 3.55 12.04
C ASP A 60 23.85 3.73 10.71
N ALA A 61 23.28 2.65 10.15
CA ALA A 61 22.50 2.74 8.91
C ALA A 61 21.05 3.20 9.17
N ARG A 62 20.57 4.19 8.39
CA ARG A 62 19.19 4.69 8.49
C ARG A 62 18.49 4.75 7.13
N PHE A 63 17.19 4.47 7.15
CA PHE A 63 16.33 4.78 6.02
C PHE A 63 15.68 6.14 6.26
N THR A 64 15.73 7.00 5.25
CA THR A 64 15.08 8.31 5.30
C THR A 64 14.10 8.42 4.14
N VAL A 65 12.93 8.98 4.41
CA VAL A 65 11.94 9.34 3.40
C VAL A 65 11.92 10.85 3.28
N THR A 66 12.18 11.36 2.08
CA THR A 66 12.03 12.75 1.73
C THR A 66 10.70 12.96 1.03
N PHE A 67 9.84 13.78 1.61
CA PHE A 67 8.57 14.22 1.03
C PHE A 67 8.37 15.71 1.28
N ARG A 68 8.07 16.49 0.23
CA ARG A 68 7.94 17.96 0.32
C ARG A 68 9.15 18.68 0.91
N GLY A 69 10.34 18.10 0.74
CA GLY A 69 11.58 18.63 1.33
C GLY A 69 11.71 18.41 2.84
N ALA A 70 10.79 17.66 3.46
CA ALA A 70 10.94 17.16 4.82
C ALA A 70 11.50 15.74 4.81
N ASP A 71 12.51 15.51 5.63
CA ASP A 71 13.16 14.22 5.82
C ASP A 71 12.62 13.55 7.08
N ILE A 72 12.24 12.28 6.95
CA ILE A 72 11.70 11.48 8.04
C ILE A 72 12.45 10.17 8.11
N ASP A 73 13.12 9.95 9.24
CA ASP A 73 13.81 8.70 9.51
C ASP A 73 12.79 7.59 9.78
N LEU A 74 12.91 6.49 9.05
CA LEU A 74 12.12 5.29 9.27
C LEU A 74 12.62 4.58 10.51
N ARG A 75 11.68 4.17 11.35
CA ARG A 75 11.96 3.35 12.51
C ARG A 75 12.20 1.91 12.08
N ARG A 76 13.31 1.33 12.53
CA ARG A 76 13.56 -0.10 12.36
C ARG A 76 12.58 -0.92 13.21
N MET A 77 11.91 -1.87 12.57
CA MET A 77 10.91 -2.77 13.17
C MET A 77 11.48 -4.18 13.39
N SER A 78 12.34 -4.64 12.49
CA SER A 78 13.02 -5.94 12.54
C SER A 78 14.36 -5.86 11.80
N ASN A 79 15.08 -6.98 11.68
CA ASN A 79 16.41 -6.98 11.06
C ASN A 79 16.44 -6.49 9.60
N HIS A 80 15.31 -6.53 8.89
CA HIS A 80 15.19 -6.19 7.47
C HIS A 80 13.95 -5.36 7.16
N THR A 81 13.33 -4.76 8.18
CA THR A 81 12.07 -4.02 8.03
C THR A 81 12.16 -2.67 8.73
N TRP A 82 11.86 -1.61 7.97
CA TRP A 82 11.78 -0.24 8.46
C TRP A 82 10.41 0.33 8.13
N SER A 83 9.86 1.12 9.06
CA SER A 83 8.57 1.76 8.87
C SER A 83 8.52 3.15 9.48
N GLY A 84 7.76 4.03 8.85
CA GLY A 84 7.55 5.40 9.28
C GLY A 84 6.24 5.93 8.76
N GLU A 85 5.80 7.02 9.38
CA GLU A 85 4.57 7.72 9.03
C GLU A 85 4.89 9.20 8.87
N VAL A 86 4.48 9.75 7.73
CA VAL A 86 4.56 11.16 7.39
C VAL A 86 3.15 11.73 7.55
N PRO A 87 2.88 12.53 8.60
CA PRO A 87 1.61 13.23 8.68
C PRO A 87 1.52 14.24 7.54
N LEU A 88 0.32 14.39 6.97
CA LEU A 88 0.08 15.32 5.87
C LEU A 88 -0.68 16.55 6.39
N ASP A 89 -0.02 17.71 6.35
CA ASP A 89 -0.66 18.99 6.70
C ASP A 89 -1.62 19.46 5.59
N THR A 90 -1.42 18.98 4.37
CA THR A 90 -2.31 19.22 3.22
C THR A 90 -2.41 17.96 2.38
N SER A 91 -3.56 17.80 1.71
CA SER A 91 -3.80 16.66 0.82
C SER A 91 -2.63 16.47 -0.17
N PRO A 92 -2.28 15.21 -0.47
CA PRO A 92 -1.30 14.86 -1.49
C PRO A 92 -1.63 15.47 -2.84
N ILE A 93 -0.59 15.90 -3.53
CA ILE A 93 -0.70 16.39 -4.91
C ILE A 93 -0.29 15.22 -5.80
N GLU A 94 -1.08 14.99 -6.85
CA GLU A 94 -0.74 14.03 -7.90
C GLU A 94 0.68 14.28 -8.45
N ASP A 95 1.37 13.20 -8.85
CA ASP A 95 2.71 13.21 -9.44
C ASP A 95 3.84 13.75 -8.54
N GLU A 96 3.53 14.09 -7.29
CA GLU A 96 4.52 14.54 -6.32
C GLU A 96 5.54 13.42 -6.01
N PRO A 97 6.85 13.68 -6.04
CA PRO A 97 7.85 12.65 -5.78
C PRO A 97 7.94 12.33 -4.28
N VAL A 98 8.01 11.04 -3.98
CA VAL A 98 8.45 10.47 -2.71
C VAL A 98 9.79 9.82 -2.94
N THR A 99 10.79 10.24 -2.17
CA THR A 99 12.16 9.73 -2.29
C THR A 99 12.49 8.94 -1.04
N VAL A 100 13.08 7.76 -1.22
CA VAL A 100 13.49 6.87 -0.14
C VAL A 100 14.97 6.60 -0.30
N ALA A 101 15.76 7.04 0.67
CA ALA A 101 17.21 6.90 0.67
C ALA A 101 17.64 5.96 1.80
N PHE A 102 18.73 5.23 1.56
CA PHE A 102 19.44 4.47 2.58
C PHE A 102 20.78 5.15 2.82
N LEU A 103 20.93 5.72 4.01
CA LEU A 103 22.07 6.53 4.40
C LEU A 103 22.98 5.73 5.34
N ARG A 104 24.29 5.86 5.13
CA ARG A 104 25.34 5.22 5.93
C ARG A 104 26.31 6.29 6.44
N ASP A 105 26.77 6.14 7.69
CA ASP A 105 27.65 7.13 8.31
C ASP A 105 29.08 7.16 7.73
N ASP A 106 29.46 6.15 6.95
CA ASP A 106 30.72 6.10 6.21
C ASP A 106 30.70 6.89 4.88
N GLY A 107 29.54 7.46 4.52
CA GLY A 107 29.33 8.21 3.28
C GLY A 107 29.14 7.34 2.04
N ASP A 108 29.02 6.01 2.18
CA ASP A 108 28.62 5.10 1.12
C ASP A 108 27.08 5.05 1.02
N ASP A 109 26.45 6.20 0.85
CA ASP A 109 25.00 6.27 0.71
C ASP A 109 24.53 5.57 -0.57
N ALA A 110 23.45 4.78 -0.47
CA ALA A 110 22.80 4.28 -1.67
C ALA A 110 22.09 5.45 -2.38
N PRO A 111 22.14 5.53 -3.73
CA PRO A 111 21.33 6.52 -4.41
C PRO A 111 19.84 6.29 -4.13
N ALA A 112 19.06 7.36 -4.20
CA ALA A 112 17.72 7.35 -3.66
C ALA A 112 16.72 6.68 -4.62
N SER A 113 15.88 5.81 -4.07
CA SER A 113 14.73 5.24 -4.78
C SER A 113 13.62 6.27 -4.87
N THR A 114 12.93 6.35 -6.01
CA THR A 114 11.87 7.35 -6.20
C THR A 114 10.59 6.72 -6.72
N VAL A 115 9.48 7.16 -6.15
CA VAL A 115 8.13 6.86 -6.65
C VAL A 115 7.33 8.15 -6.64
N ARG A 116 6.34 8.27 -7.52
CA ARG A 116 5.45 9.42 -7.54
C ARG A 116 4.10 9.04 -6.95
N ILE A 117 3.45 9.98 -6.28
CA ILE A 117 2.07 9.79 -5.85
C ILE A 117 1.21 9.51 -7.09
N PRO A 118 0.36 8.47 -7.06
CA PRO A 118 -0.57 8.19 -8.14
C PRO A 118 -1.53 9.35 -8.41
N THR A 119 -2.27 9.29 -9.51
CA THR A 119 -3.38 10.21 -9.73
C THR A 119 -4.37 10.07 -8.57
N VAL A 120 -4.56 11.14 -7.79
CA VAL A 120 -5.52 11.14 -6.67
C VAL A 120 -6.94 11.02 -7.24
N PHE A 121 -7.80 10.23 -6.59
CA PHE A 121 -9.17 10.04 -7.03
C PHE A 121 -10.19 10.20 -5.90
N THR A 122 -11.41 10.55 -6.29
CA THR A 122 -12.61 10.54 -5.46
C THR A 122 -13.52 9.40 -5.90
N VAL A 123 -14.19 8.78 -4.94
CA VAL A 123 -15.21 7.75 -5.18
C VAL A 123 -16.57 8.38 -4.95
N ASP A 124 -17.54 8.07 -5.81
CA ASP A 124 -18.91 8.49 -5.61
C ASP A 124 -19.49 7.87 -4.32
N GLU A 125 -20.55 8.48 -3.78
CA GLU A 125 -21.17 7.99 -2.55
C GLU A 125 -21.69 6.56 -2.76
N LEU A 126 -21.22 5.64 -1.90
CA LEU A 126 -21.71 4.27 -1.88
C LEU A 126 -22.95 4.15 -0.98
N PRO A 127 -23.87 3.22 -1.30
CA PRO A 127 -24.96 2.89 -0.39
C PRO A 127 -24.43 2.47 0.99
N LEU A 128 -25.07 2.98 2.05
CA LEU A 128 -24.72 2.58 3.41
C LEU A 128 -24.94 1.07 3.64
N PHE A 129 -25.95 0.49 2.97
CA PHE A 129 -26.25 -0.93 3.00
C PHE A 129 -26.02 -1.54 1.62
N VAL A 130 -25.14 -2.54 1.56
CA VAL A 130 -24.79 -3.25 0.32
C VAL A 130 -25.22 -4.71 0.49
N SER A 131 -26.14 -5.16 -0.36
CA SER A 131 -26.55 -6.57 -0.35
C SER A 131 -25.54 -7.43 -1.08
N ARG A 132 -25.12 -8.53 -0.42
CA ARG A 132 -24.20 -9.53 -1.00
C ARG A 132 -24.85 -10.33 -2.12
N SER A 133 -26.18 -10.38 -2.19
CA SER A 133 -26.90 -11.06 -3.27
C SER A 133 -27.13 -10.19 -4.52
N GLN A 134 -26.68 -8.93 -4.50
CA GLN A 134 -26.85 -7.99 -5.62
C GLN A 134 -25.49 -7.48 -6.11
N PRO A 135 -25.38 -7.13 -7.41
CA PRO A 135 -24.17 -6.48 -7.91
C PRO A 135 -24.04 -5.07 -7.31
N LEU A 136 -22.81 -4.68 -6.95
CA LEU A 136 -22.46 -3.34 -6.52
C LEU A 136 -21.68 -2.64 -7.64
N THR A 137 -22.16 -1.51 -8.12
CA THR A 137 -21.41 -0.63 -9.02
C THR A 137 -20.74 0.47 -8.23
N VAL A 138 -19.43 0.63 -8.44
CA VAL A 138 -18.60 1.67 -7.83
C VAL A 138 -18.03 2.53 -8.94
N THR A 139 -18.12 3.85 -8.79
CA THR A 139 -17.64 4.84 -9.76
C THR A 139 -16.67 5.80 -9.09
N TRP A 140 -15.64 6.23 -9.82
CA TRP A 140 -14.62 7.17 -9.33
C TRP A 140 -14.16 8.12 -10.44
N SER A 141 -13.51 9.21 -10.03
CA SER A 141 -12.88 10.15 -10.95
C SER A 141 -11.57 10.73 -10.38
N PRO A 142 -10.60 11.10 -11.22
CA PRO A 142 -10.57 10.93 -12.68
C PRO A 142 -10.19 9.49 -13.11
N ALA A 143 -10.32 9.21 -14.40
CA ALA A 143 -9.70 8.04 -15.05
C ALA A 143 -8.17 8.15 -14.99
N SER A 144 -7.47 7.01 -14.99
CA SER A 144 -6.00 6.93 -15.03
C SER A 144 -5.57 5.60 -15.64
N GLU A 145 -4.39 5.57 -16.28
CA GLU A 145 -3.75 4.34 -16.78
C GLU A 145 -3.03 3.55 -15.68
N GLU A 146 -3.12 4.02 -14.44
CA GLU A 146 -2.58 3.34 -13.27
C GLU A 146 -3.43 2.13 -12.91
N ARG A 147 -2.76 1.13 -12.31
CA ARG A 147 -3.46 -0.07 -11.86
C ARG A 147 -4.37 0.28 -10.69
N MET A 148 -5.57 -0.30 -10.69
CA MET A 148 -6.51 -0.18 -9.59
C MET A 148 -6.95 -1.56 -9.11
N HIS A 149 -7.28 -1.64 -7.82
CA HIS A 149 -7.76 -2.84 -7.16
C HIS A 149 -8.83 -2.44 -6.16
N TRP A 150 -9.86 -3.27 -6.02
CA TRP A 150 -10.86 -3.12 -4.97
C TRP A 150 -10.77 -4.30 -4.01
N GLU A 151 -11.07 -4.02 -2.74
CA GLU A 151 -11.08 -5.00 -1.68
C GLU A 151 -12.17 -4.65 -0.66
N VAL A 152 -12.92 -5.66 -0.24
CA VAL A 152 -13.82 -5.56 0.90
C VAL A 152 -13.37 -6.56 1.93
N ASN A 153 -12.93 -6.05 3.08
CA ASN A 153 -12.48 -6.87 4.20
C ASN A 153 -13.47 -6.76 5.35
N ASP A 154 -14.00 -7.90 5.77
CA ASP A 154 -14.82 -8.04 6.98
C ASP A 154 -14.71 -9.44 7.58
N PHE A 155 -15.21 -9.59 8.81
CA PHE A 155 -15.33 -10.87 9.49
C PHE A 155 -16.36 -11.80 8.81
N CYS A 156 -17.46 -11.25 8.29
CA CYS A 156 -18.51 -12.00 7.60
C CYS A 156 -18.18 -12.43 6.17
N GLY A 157 -16.94 -12.19 5.74
CA GLY A 157 -16.52 -12.41 4.38
C GLY A 157 -16.18 -11.12 3.63
N GLY A 158 -15.84 -11.28 2.37
CA GLY A 158 -15.26 -10.20 1.58
C GLY A 158 -15.09 -10.57 0.13
N GLY A 159 -14.45 -9.69 -0.61
CA GLY A 159 -14.14 -9.90 -2.02
C GLY A 159 -12.97 -9.01 -2.40
N SER A 160 -12.29 -9.36 -3.48
CA SER A 160 -11.26 -8.51 -4.03
C SER A 160 -11.11 -8.74 -5.53
N GLY A 161 -10.66 -7.73 -6.27
CA GLY A 161 -10.52 -7.84 -7.71
C GLY A 161 -9.67 -6.74 -8.33
N ALA A 162 -8.89 -7.11 -9.35
CA ALA A 162 -8.16 -6.14 -10.17
C ALA A 162 -9.12 -5.39 -11.11
N ILE A 163 -8.81 -4.14 -11.39
CA ILE A 163 -9.56 -3.27 -12.29
C ILE A 163 -8.66 -2.93 -13.48
N GLU A 164 -9.21 -3.02 -14.69
CA GLU A 164 -8.49 -2.64 -15.90
C GLU A 164 -8.11 -1.15 -15.89
N PRO A 165 -6.88 -0.78 -16.31
CA PRO A 165 -6.49 0.61 -16.46
C PRO A 165 -7.44 1.42 -17.36
N GLY A 166 -7.55 2.72 -17.09
CA GLY A 166 -8.37 3.66 -17.85
C GLY A 166 -9.86 3.67 -17.47
N LEU A 167 -10.32 2.71 -16.66
CA LEU A 167 -11.71 2.67 -16.21
C LEU A 167 -12.01 3.69 -15.09
N THR A 168 -13.28 4.06 -15.00
CA THR A 168 -13.85 4.91 -13.95
C THR A 168 -14.98 4.21 -13.19
N THR A 169 -15.24 2.95 -13.50
CA THR A 169 -16.30 2.17 -12.90
C THR A 169 -15.92 0.70 -12.82
N VAL A 170 -16.35 0.02 -11.76
CA VAL A 170 -16.30 -1.44 -11.63
C VAL A 170 -17.65 -1.93 -11.13
N THR A 171 -18.10 -3.08 -11.62
CA THR A 171 -19.29 -3.77 -11.09
C THR A 171 -18.85 -5.06 -10.45
N ILE A 172 -18.97 -5.11 -9.12
CA ILE A 172 -18.68 -6.28 -8.29
C ILE A 172 -19.92 -7.17 -8.35
N GLN A 173 -19.78 -8.35 -8.95
CA GLN A 173 -20.84 -9.33 -9.06
C GLN A 173 -21.11 -10.00 -7.72
N ALA A 174 -22.35 -10.46 -7.53
CA ALA A 174 -22.73 -11.19 -6.32
C ALA A 174 -21.83 -12.43 -6.06
N THR A 175 -21.29 -13.03 -7.12
CA THR A 175 -20.39 -14.21 -7.05
C THR A 175 -18.98 -13.89 -6.59
N GLU A 176 -18.59 -12.62 -6.54
CA GLU A 176 -17.27 -12.17 -6.07
C GLU A 176 -17.24 -11.93 -4.56
N TRP A 177 -18.40 -12.02 -3.89
CA TRP A 177 -18.48 -12.07 -2.44
C TRP A 177 -18.25 -13.49 -1.94
N HIS A 178 -17.31 -13.64 -1.02
CA HIS A 178 -17.03 -14.89 -0.32
C HIS A 178 -17.47 -14.73 1.12
N GLY A 179 -18.52 -15.46 1.52
CA GLY A 179 -18.97 -15.52 2.91
C GLY A 179 -18.06 -16.38 3.79
N SER A 180 -17.97 -16.07 5.09
CA SER A 180 -17.54 -17.04 6.08
C SER A 180 -18.73 -17.99 6.33
N SER A 181 -18.52 -19.30 6.20
CA SER A 181 -19.57 -20.33 6.06
C SER A 181 -20.64 -20.43 7.16
N ASP A 182 -20.53 -19.65 8.24
CA ASP A 182 -21.44 -19.65 9.39
C ASP A 182 -22.04 -18.26 9.72
N GLU A 183 -21.70 -17.19 8.99
CA GLU A 183 -22.10 -15.79 9.31
C GLU A 183 -22.89 -15.09 8.20
N ASP A 184 -23.35 -15.85 7.21
CA ASP A 184 -24.07 -15.33 6.03
C ASP A 184 -25.49 -14.81 6.30
N GLU A 185 -26.00 -14.94 7.53
CA GLU A 185 -27.37 -14.54 7.87
C GLU A 185 -27.47 -13.10 8.43
N GLY A 186 -26.35 -12.48 8.80
CA GLY A 186 -26.31 -11.19 9.49
C GLY A 186 -25.96 -9.97 8.63
N THR A 187 -26.22 -8.77 9.18
CA THR A 187 -25.62 -7.51 8.69
C THR A 187 -24.28 -7.29 9.37
N CYS A 188 -23.24 -6.96 8.60
CA CYS A 188 -21.87 -6.85 9.09
C CYS A 188 -21.24 -5.51 8.67
N THR A 189 -20.32 -5.01 9.48
CA THR A 189 -19.67 -3.72 9.21
C THR A 189 -18.36 -3.95 8.48
N ALA A 190 -18.31 -3.58 7.22
CA ALA A 190 -17.15 -3.76 6.36
C ALA A 190 -16.52 -2.43 5.96
N ASN A 191 -15.33 -2.51 5.38
CA ASN A 191 -14.71 -1.38 4.68
C ASN A 191 -14.51 -1.75 3.22
N PHE A 192 -15.09 -0.95 2.33
CA PHE A 192 -14.71 -0.95 0.92
C PHE A 192 -13.44 -0.13 0.75
N ASN A 193 -12.39 -0.77 0.24
CA ASN A 193 -11.13 -0.14 -0.10
C ASN A 193 -10.98 -0.13 -1.62
N LEU A 194 -10.82 1.06 -2.20
CA LEU A 194 -10.37 1.21 -3.58
C LEU A 194 -8.93 1.72 -3.53
N VAL A 195 -8.03 1.03 -4.22
CA VAL A 195 -6.59 1.32 -4.21
C VAL A 195 -6.15 1.61 -5.63
N ARG A 196 -5.35 2.67 -5.80
CA ARG A 196 -4.65 2.98 -7.05
C ARG A 196 -3.16 2.92 -6.82
N SER A 197 -2.45 2.20 -7.68
CA SER A 197 -1.04 1.88 -7.48
C SER A 197 -0.18 2.43 -8.60
N ARG A 198 0.97 3.00 -8.25
CA ARG A 198 2.01 3.39 -9.19
C ARG A 198 3.34 2.75 -8.80
N THR A 199 3.99 2.11 -9.77
CA THR A 199 5.35 1.62 -9.61
C THR A 199 6.34 2.73 -9.91
N GLY A 200 7.37 2.87 -9.07
CA GLY A 200 8.50 3.78 -9.28
C GLY A 200 9.78 3.04 -9.66
N GLN A 201 10.90 3.72 -9.52
CA GLN A 201 12.22 3.18 -9.79
C GLN A 201 12.93 2.89 -8.46
N LEU A 202 13.17 1.61 -8.19
CA LEU A 202 14.04 1.20 -7.09
C LEU A 202 15.49 1.47 -7.50
N ASP A 203 16.30 1.92 -6.55
CA ASP A 203 17.71 2.15 -6.80
C ASP A 203 18.46 0.83 -7.12
N PRO A 204 19.31 0.80 -8.16
CA PRO A 204 20.06 -0.41 -8.52
C PRO A 204 21.00 -0.95 -7.45
N ALA A 205 21.40 -0.15 -6.44
CA ALA A 205 22.20 -0.60 -5.31
C ALA A 205 21.42 -1.57 -4.40
N PHE A 206 20.08 -1.58 -4.48
CA PHE A 206 19.26 -2.65 -3.88
C PHE A 206 19.23 -3.93 -4.73
N GLY A 207 19.94 -3.98 -5.87
CA GLY A 207 19.95 -5.12 -6.77
C GLY A 207 18.75 -5.13 -7.72
N SER A 208 17.90 -6.16 -7.62
CA SER A 208 16.59 -6.21 -8.29
C SER A 208 15.49 -5.84 -7.31
N GLY A 209 14.34 -5.36 -7.78
CA GLY A 209 13.22 -5.09 -6.89
C GLY A 209 12.29 -4.01 -7.40
N THR A 210 11.38 -3.57 -6.54
CA THR A 210 10.35 -2.61 -6.90
C THR A 210 10.04 -1.64 -5.76
N ILE A 211 9.90 -0.36 -6.08
CA ILE A 211 9.20 0.60 -5.22
C ILE A 211 7.81 0.84 -5.79
N PHE A 212 6.78 0.83 -4.95
CA PHE A 212 5.42 1.14 -5.37
C PHE A 212 4.74 2.08 -4.36
N PHE A 213 3.80 2.87 -4.87
CA PHE A 213 2.96 3.76 -4.09
C PHE A 213 1.49 3.36 -4.28
N ASP A 214 0.79 3.10 -3.18
CA ASP A 214 -0.64 2.83 -3.13
C ASP A 214 -1.42 4.00 -2.54
N TRP A 215 -2.31 4.61 -3.33
CA TRP A 215 -3.28 5.59 -2.88
C TRP A 215 -4.61 4.89 -2.55
N GLN A 216 -5.07 4.98 -1.30
CA GLN A 216 -6.27 4.26 -0.84
C GLN A 216 -7.45 5.19 -0.51
N ARG A 217 -8.65 4.73 -0.86
CA ARG A 217 -9.93 5.28 -0.40
C ARG A 217 -10.68 4.22 0.38
N ARG A 218 -10.86 4.46 1.68
CA ARG A 218 -11.62 3.59 2.57
C ARG A 218 -13.00 4.16 2.83
N ILE A 219 -14.04 3.38 2.56
CA ILE A 219 -15.44 3.77 2.70
C ILE A 219 -16.12 2.74 3.60
N PRO A 220 -16.65 3.15 4.77
CA PRO A 220 -17.41 2.25 5.64
C PRO A 220 -18.74 1.88 4.98
N ILE A 221 -19.07 0.59 4.97
CA ILE A 221 -20.33 0.06 4.45
C ILE A 221 -20.88 -0.99 5.41
N ALA A 222 -22.18 -1.26 5.34
CA ALA A 222 -22.80 -2.39 6.00
C ALA A 222 -23.18 -3.45 4.96
N LEU A 223 -22.55 -4.63 5.02
CA LEU A 223 -22.91 -5.76 4.17
C LEU A 223 -24.15 -6.43 4.73
N THR A 224 -25.18 -6.57 3.90
CA THR A 224 -26.40 -7.34 4.24
C THR A 224 -26.41 -8.65 3.43
N PRO A 225 -27.23 -9.63 3.83
CA PRO A 225 -27.56 -10.75 2.95
C PRO A 225 -28.10 -10.27 1.58
#